data_AF-A0A954ZD44-F1
#
_entry.id   AF-A0A954ZD44-F1
#
_cell.length_a   1.000
_cell.length_b   1.000
_cell.length_c   1.000
_cell.angle_alpha   90.00
_cell.angle_beta   90.00
_cell.angle_gamma   90.00
#
_symmetry.space_group_name_H-M   'P 1'
#
loop_
_entity.id
_entity.type
_entity.pdbx_description
1 polymer ?
#
loop_
_entity_poly.entity_id
_entity_poly.type
_entity_poly.pdbx_seq_one_letter_code
_entity_poly.pdbx_strand_id
1 'polypeptide(L)'
;MIIHEGKPYDFDFDFSRSDRLVCTEVVYRAYDGIGAVQFALTRRAGRPTLSGSDLVQLGVEGLLFLPVLVYAPRLADGILQDQAAVKVMQQALEG
;
A
#
# COMPACT_ATOMS: atom_id res chain seq x y z
N MET A 1 20.35 1.24 -11.13
CA MET A 1 19.55 0.93 -12.34
C MET A 1 18.09 1.04 -11.96
N ILE A 2 17.35 2.03 -12.48
CA ILE A 2 15.93 2.26 -12.13
C ILE A 2 15.05 1.54 -13.17
N ILE A 3 14.91 0.22 -13.01
CA ILE A 3 14.26 -0.68 -14.00
C ILE A 3 12.73 -0.50 -14.15
N HIS A 4 12.11 0.26 -13.25
CA HIS A 4 10.65 0.44 -13.19
C HIS A 4 10.20 1.86 -13.57
N GLU A 5 11.13 2.78 -13.82
CA GLU A 5 10.83 4.14 -14.24
C GLU A 5 10.28 4.17 -15.68
N GLY A 6 9.35 5.09 -15.94
CA GLY A 6 8.77 5.30 -17.27
C GLY A 6 7.74 4.27 -17.72
N LYS A 7 7.49 3.21 -16.94
CA LYS A 7 6.41 2.25 -17.23
C LYS A 7 5.04 2.91 -17.02
N PRO A 8 4.08 2.74 -17.93
CA PRO A 8 2.74 3.29 -17.77
C PRO A 8 2.00 2.62 -16.60
N TYR A 9 1.02 3.35 -16.05
CA TYR A 9 0.16 2.83 -14.99
C TYR A 9 -0.69 1.65 -15.49
N ASP A 10 -0.82 0.60 -14.68
CA ASP A 10 -1.72 -0.52 -14.94
C ASP A 10 -3.07 -0.33 -14.24
N PHE A 11 -4.13 -0.17 -15.04
CA PHE A 11 -5.51 -0.03 -14.54
C PHE A 11 -6.23 -1.37 -14.41
N ASP A 12 -5.67 -2.45 -14.96
CA ASP A 12 -6.23 -3.80 -14.86
C ASP A 12 -5.79 -4.51 -13.57
N PHE A 13 -4.90 -3.89 -12.80
CA PHE A 13 -4.32 -4.41 -11.56
C PHE A 13 -3.73 -5.82 -11.75
N ASP A 14 -3.03 -6.04 -12.86
CA ASP A 14 -2.53 -7.34 -13.27
C ASP A 14 -1.05 -7.51 -12.92
N PHE A 15 -0.76 -8.04 -11.72
CA PHE A 15 0.61 -8.25 -11.25
C PHE A 15 1.40 -9.32 -12.05
N SER A 16 0.76 -9.99 -13.02
CA SER A 16 1.42 -10.99 -13.88
C SER A 16 2.23 -10.37 -15.02
N ARG A 17 1.97 -9.10 -15.39
CA ARG A 17 2.71 -8.38 -16.42
C ARG A 17 3.82 -7.52 -15.81
N SER A 18 4.79 -7.12 -16.62
CA SER A 18 5.93 -6.30 -16.16
C SER A 18 6.17 -5.03 -17.00
N ASP A 19 5.39 -4.84 -18.06
CA ASP A 19 5.46 -3.72 -19.00
C ASP A 19 4.63 -2.51 -18.53
N ARG A 20 3.72 -2.70 -17.57
CA ARG A 20 2.93 -1.67 -16.87
C ARG A 20 2.97 -1.97 -15.36
N LEU A 21 2.73 -0.98 -14.51
CA LEU A 21 2.79 -1.18 -13.05
C LEU A 21 1.64 -0.48 -12.32
N VAL A 22 1.16 -1.12 -11.25
CA VAL A 22 0.33 -0.48 -10.23
C VAL A 22 1.22 0.24 -9.21
N CYS A 23 0.74 1.31 -8.57
CA CYS A 23 1.50 2.02 -7.53
C CYS A 23 1.99 1.10 -6.39
N THR A 24 1.16 0.14 -5.96
CA THR A 24 1.51 -0.85 -4.93
C THR A 24 2.43 -1.97 -5.44
N GLU A 25 2.48 -2.19 -6.74
CA GLU A 25 3.40 -3.16 -7.34
C GLU A 25 4.85 -2.67 -7.27
N VAL A 26 5.06 -1.35 -7.33
CA VAL A 26 6.39 -0.76 -7.09
C VAL A 26 6.85 -1.07 -5.66
N VAL A 27 5.96 -0.92 -4.66
CA VAL A 27 6.26 -1.26 -3.26
C VAL A 27 6.55 -2.76 -3.12
N TYR A 28 5.68 -3.61 -3.67
CA TYR A 28 5.85 -5.06 -3.66
C TYR A 28 7.20 -5.48 -4.27
N ARG A 29 7.49 -5.07 -5.52
CA ARG A 29 8.72 -5.45 -6.21
C ARG A 29 9.99 -4.88 -5.57
N ALA A 30 9.89 -3.74 -4.88
CA ALA A 30 11.02 -3.10 -4.22
C ALA A 30 11.40 -3.76 -2.90
N TYR A 31 10.44 -4.33 -2.15
CA TYR A 31 10.67 -4.78 -0.78
C TYR A 31 10.36 -6.26 -0.52
N ASP A 32 9.49 -6.89 -1.31
CA ASP A 32 9.11 -8.28 -1.06
C ASP A 32 10.33 -9.22 -1.11
N GLY A 33 10.45 -10.08 -0.11
CA GLY A 33 11.56 -11.02 0.02
C GLY A 33 12.87 -10.39 0.51
N ILE A 34 12.90 -9.07 0.78
CA ILE A 34 14.06 -8.40 1.37
C ILE A 34 13.97 -8.46 2.90
N GLY A 35 14.93 -9.15 3.52
CA GLY A 35 14.99 -9.29 4.97
C GLY A 35 13.75 -10.00 5.50
N ALA A 36 13.04 -9.36 6.44
CA ALA A 36 11.81 -9.90 7.02
C ALA A 36 10.53 -9.44 6.29
N VAL A 37 10.65 -8.69 5.20
CA VAL A 37 9.48 -8.16 4.47
C VAL A 37 8.89 -9.25 3.58
N GLN A 38 7.65 -9.64 3.87
CA GLN A 38 6.86 -10.57 3.07
C GLN A 38 5.44 -10.03 2.96
N PHE A 39 4.99 -9.76 1.73
CA PHE A 39 3.62 -9.31 1.49
C PHE A 39 2.70 -10.48 1.21
N ALA A 40 1.61 -10.58 1.98
CA ALA A 40 0.53 -11.50 1.66
C ALA A 40 -0.34 -10.92 0.53
N LEU A 41 -0.25 -11.52 -0.67
CA LEU A 41 -1.11 -11.14 -1.79
C LEU A 41 -2.52 -11.71 -1.60
N THR A 42 -3.53 -10.87 -1.77
CA THR A 42 -4.94 -11.27 -1.71
C THR A 42 -5.49 -11.44 -3.13
N ARG A 43 -6.27 -12.50 -3.37
CA ARG A 43 -6.94 -12.69 -4.67
C ARG A 43 -8.14 -11.76 -4.79
N ARG A 44 -8.13 -10.89 -5.80
CA ARG A 44 -9.26 -10.01 -6.16
C ARG A 44 -9.52 -10.15 -7.65
N ALA A 45 -10.78 -10.36 -8.04
CA ALA A 45 -11.16 -10.65 -9.43
C ALA A 45 -10.29 -11.75 -10.10
N GLY A 46 -9.93 -12.79 -9.34
CA GLY A 46 -9.12 -13.92 -9.82
C GLY A 46 -7.61 -13.69 -9.88
N ARG A 47 -7.12 -12.46 -9.65
CA ARG A 47 -5.70 -12.11 -9.74
C ARG A 47 -5.08 -11.89 -8.35
N PRO A 48 -3.83 -12.30 -8.11
CA PRO A 48 -3.12 -11.93 -6.89
C PRO A 48 -2.83 -10.42 -6.90
N THR A 49 -3.18 -9.73 -5.82
CA THR A 49 -3.08 -8.26 -5.74
C THR A 49 -2.61 -7.82 -4.36
N LEU A 50 -1.92 -6.68 -4.33
CA LEU A 50 -1.66 -5.90 -3.13
C LEU A 50 -2.33 -4.53 -3.32
N SER A 51 -3.36 -4.23 -2.55
CA SER A 51 -4.10 -2.96 -2.64
C SER A 51 -3.47 -1.88 -1.76
N GLY A 52 -3.81 -0.61 -2.00
CA GLY A 52 -3.39 0.48 -1.11
C GLY A 52 -3.89 0.28 0.32
N SER A 53 -5.13 -0.19 0.47
CA SER A 53 -5.71 -0.51 1.79
C SER A 53 -4.96 -1.63 2.50
N ASP A 54 -4.43 -2.63 1.78
CA ASP A 54 -3.60 -3.68 2.40
C ASP A 54 -2.33 -3.09 3.03
N LEU A 55 -1.70 -2.10 2.38
CA LEU A 55 -0.53 -1.41 2.94
C LEU A 55 -0.88 -0.55 4.17
N VAL A 56 -2.03 0.13 4.14
CA VAL A 56 -2.52 0.92 5.28
C VAL A 56 -2.84 -0.01 6.47
N GLN A 57 -3.47 -1.16 6.21
CA GLN A 57 -3.77 -2.17 7.23
C GLN A 57 -2.50 -2.67 7.91
N LEU A 58 -1.44 -2.98 7.16
CA LEU A 58 -0.14 -3.36 7.72
C LEU A 58 0.40 -2.29 8.69
N GLY A 59 0.33 -1.02 8.30
CA GLY A 59 0.75 0.09 9.17
C GLY A 59 -0.12 0.23 10.43
N VAL A 60 -1.43 0.01 10.32
CA VAL A 60 -2.36 0.01 11.46
C VAL A 60 -2.08 -1.14 12.43
N GLU A 61 -1.73 -2.31 11.91
CA GLU A 61 -1.38 -3.51 12.69
C GLU A 61 0.03 -3.43 13.30
N GLY A 62 0.80 -2.38 12.99
CA GLY A 62 2.18 -2.25 13.43
C GLY A 62 3.13 -3.22 12.72
N LEU A 63 2.77 -3.67 11.51
CA LEU A 63 3.55 -4.59 10.69
C LEU A 63 4.19 -3.84 9.52
N LEU A 64 5.48 -4.06 9.30
CA LEU A 64 6.29 -3.58 8.16
C LEU A 64 6.42 -2.05 8.00
N PHE A 65 5.43 -1.27 8.40
CA PHE A 65 5.38 0.18 8.27
C PHE A 65 5.09 0.84 9.61
N LEU A 66 5.79 1.94 9.86
CA LEU A 66 5.49 2.85 10.95
C LEU A 66 4.73 4.05 10.39
N PRO A 67 3.44 4.24 10.73
CA PRO A 67 2.71 5.44 10.34
C PRO A 67 3.32 6.69 10.98
N VAL A 68 3.79 7.62 10.17
CA VAL A 68 4.36 8.89 10.64
C VAL A 68 3.32 10.01 10.58
N LEU A 69 2.61 10.10 9.45
CA LEU A 69 1.61 11.14 9.17
C LEU A 69 0.42 10.56 8.41
N VAL A 70 -0.77 11.13 8.61
CA VAL A 70 -1.93 10.88 7.77
C VAL A 70 -2.61 12.20 7.39
N TYR A 71 -3.10 12.26 6.15
CA TYR A 71 -3.98 13.31 5.68
C TYR A 71 -5.26 12.67 5.15
N ALA A 72 -6.36 12.87 5.86
CA ALA A 72 -7.66 12.30 5.54
C ALA A 72 -8.77 13.34 5.79
N PRO A 73 -8.96 14.31 4.88
CA PRO A 73 -9.82 15.49 5.10
C PRO A 73 -11.31 15.17 5.26
N ARG A 74 -11.73 13.93 4.98
CA ARG A 74 -13.10 13.46 5.27
C ARG A 74 -13.30 13.03 6.72
N LEU A 75 -12.21 12.78 7.45
CA LEU A 75 -12.20 12.23 8.81
C LEU A 75 -11.59 13.19 9.82
N ALA A 76 -10.63 14.02 9.41
CA ALA A 76 -9.99 14.99 10.29
C ALA A 76 -9.47 16.21 9.51
N ASP A 77 -9.44 17.36 10.18
CA ASP A 77 -8.84 18.58 9.65
C ASP A 77 -7.31 18.54 9.80
N GLY A 78 -6.61 18.83 8.70
CA GLY A 78 -5.14 18.92 8.68
C GLY A 78 -4.40 17.58 8.63
N ILE A 79 -3.10 17.64 8.86
CA ILE A 79 -2.22 16.45 8.94
C ILE A 79 -2.12 16.02 10.39
N LEU A 80 -2.37 14.74 10.65
CA LEU A 80 -2.21 14.13 11.98
C LEU A 80 -0.93 13.29 12.04
N GLN A 81 -0.41 13.09 13.25
CA GLN A 81 0.81 12.33 13.52
C GLN A 81 0.55 11.27 14.60
N ASP A 82 1.51 10.35 14.77
CA ASP A 82 1.54 9.36 15.86
C ASP A 82 0.22 8.58 16.03
N GLN A 83 -0.23 8.37 17.28
CA GLN A 83 -1.45 7.62 17.58
C GLN A 83 -2.70 8.24 16.96
N ALA A 84 -2.75 9.56 16.77
CA ALA A 84 -3.89 10.21 16.11
C ALA A 84 -3.94 9.81 14.64
N ALA A 85 -2.78 9.66 13.98
CA ALA A 85 -2.73 9.17 12.61
C ALA A 85 -3.23 7.73 12.48
N VAL A 86 -2.79 6.84 13.38
CA VAL A 86 -3.22 5.43 13.38
C VAL A 86 -4.73 5.30 13.58
N LYS A 87 -5.33 6.08 14.49
CA LYS A 87 -6.78 6.06 14.71
C LYS A 87 -7.58 6.47 13.47
N VAL A 88 -7.11 7.48 12.76
CA VAL A 88 -7.77 7.93 11.52
C VAL A 88 -7.57 6.92 10.38
N MET A 89 -6.40 6.27 10.30
CA MET A 89 -6.18 5.18 9.35
C MET A 89 -7.10 3.99 9.62
N GLN A 90 -7.35 3.64 10.90
CA GLN A 90 -8.32 2.60 11.29
C GLN A 90 -9.73 2.95 10.80
N GLN A 91 -10.20 4.16 11.10
CA GLN A 91 -11.51 4.64 10.64
C GLN A 91 -11.64 4.65 9.11
N ALA A 92 -10.57 4.99 8.40
CA ALA A 92 -10.56 5.00 6.94
C ALA A 92 -10.67 3.60 6.31
N LEU A 93 -10.32 2.55 7.04
CA LEU A 93 -10.43 1.16 6.59
C LEU A 93 -11.79 0.53 6.87
N GLU A 94 -12.56 1.11 7.80
CA GLU A 94 -13.90 0.64 8.20
C GLU A 94 -15.04 1.18 7.31
N GLY A 95 -14.79 2.26 6.56
CA GLY A 95 -15.77 2.94 5.69
C GLY A 95 -15.66 2.57 4.22
#